data_AF-A0A4U9TR43-F1
#
_entry.id   AF-A0A4U9TR43-F1
#
_cell.length_a   1.000
_cell.length_b   1.000
_cell.length_c   1.000
_cell.angle_alpha   90.00
_cell.angle_beta   90.00
_cell.angle_gamma   90.00
#
_symmetry.space_group_name_H-M   'P 1'
#
loop_
_entity.id
_entity.type
_entity.pdbx_description
1 polymer ?
#
loop_
_entity_poly.entity_id
_entity_poly.type
_entity_poly.pdbx_seq_one_letter_code
_entity_poly.pdbx_strand_id
1 'polypeptide(L)'
;MTSKKIETALVTAGRKPRFTQGSVNPVIQRASSLTFDTVKAKKFATANRAKGELFYGRRGTLTHFSFQDAMAELEGGVGCSLYPCGAPPSPMLSWRLLPVATIS
;
A
#
# COMPACT_ATOMS: atom_id res chain seq x y z
N MET A 1 22.98 -9.70 -3.12
CA MET A 1 21.59 -9.83 -2.64
C MET A 1 21.43 -11.25 -2.14
N THR A 2 21.59 -11.48 -0.83
CA THR A 2 21.46 -12.83 -0.26
C THR A 2 20.04 -13.34 -0.50
N SER A 3 19.93 -14.41 -1.31
CA SER A 3 18.69 -15.13 -1.56
C SER A 3 18.12 -15.59 -0.22
N LYS A 4 17.16 -14.84 0.34
CA LYS A 4 16.40 -15.31 1.50
C LYS A 4 15.70 -16.58 1.05
N LYS A 5 15.73 -17.62 1.89
CA LYS A 5 14.88 -18.80 1.68
C LYS A 5 13.43 -18.33 1.59
N ILE A 6 12.67 -18.88 0.65
CA ILE A 6 11.28 -18.49 0.37
C ILE A 6 10.44 -18.55 1.66
N GLU A 7 10.63 -19.58 2.46
CA GLU A 7 9.98 -19.77 3.77
C GLU A 7 10.20 -18.57 4.71
N THR A 8 11.43 -18.03 4.73
CA THR A 8 11.76 -16.85 5.54
C THR A 8 11.15 -15.59 4.96
N ALA A 9 11.10 -15.45 3.64
CA ALA A 9 10.46 -14.32 2.98
C ALA A 9 8.95 -14.29 3.31
N LEU A 10 8.26 -15.43 3.21
CA LEU A 10 6.83 -15.52 3.52
C LEU A 10 6.49 -15.12 4.97
N VAL A 11 7.35 -15.46 5.93
CA VAL A 11 7.10 -15.17 7.35
C VAL A 11 7.48 -13.74 7.75
N THR A 12 8.43 -13.11 7.04
CA THR A 12 9.00 -11.81 7.41
C THR A 12 8.57 -10.64 6.54
N ALA A 13 8.09 -10.91 5.32
CA ALA A 13 7.65 -9.88 4.39
C ALA A 13 6.54 -9.00 4.99
N GLY A 14 6.64 -7.69 4.77
CA GLY A 14 5.66 -6.71 5.25
C GLY A 14 5.64 -6.47 6.77
N ARG A 15 6.49 -7.14 7.57
CA ARG A 15 6.55 -6.97 9.04
C ARG A 15 7.54 -5.88 9.48
N LYS A 16 7.43 -4.71 8.87
CA LYS A 16 8.26 -3.56 9.26
C LYS A 16 7.83 -3.04 10.64
N PRO A 17 8.75 -2.54 11.48
CA PRO A 17 8.44 -1.98 12.80
C PRO A 17 7.34 -0.91 12.79
N ARG A 18 7.27 -0.12 11.70
CA ARG A 18 6.23 0.89 11.46
C ARG A 18 4.81 0.30 11.50
N PHE A 19 4.63 -0.92 10.99
CA PHE A 19 3.33 -1.56 10.87
C PHE A 19 3.01 -2.47 12.05
N THR A 20 4.02 -3.05 12.68
CA THR A 20 3.82 -4.01 13.77
C THR A 20 3.65 -3.36 15.14
N GLN A 21 4.20 -2.15 15.34
CA GLN A 21 4.05 -1.36 16.58
C GLN A 21 4.32 -2.17 17.86
N GLY A 22 5.35 -3.03 17.85
CA GLY A 22 5.73 -3.87 18.99
C GLY A 22 5.05 -5.24 19.04
N SER A 23 4.08 -5.51 18.17
CA SER A 23 3.48 -6.84 18.04
C SER A 23 4.17 -7.70 16.97
N VAL A 24 3.88 -9.00 16.94
CA VAL A 24 4.43 -9.92 15.93
C VAL A 24 3.82 -9.63 14.56
N ASN A 25 2.52 -9.38 14.52
CA ASN A 25 1.75 -9.15 13.29
C ASN A 25 1.57 -7.65 13.02
N PRO A 26 1.31 -7.23 11.78
CA PRO A 26 0.93 -5.85 11.53
C PRO A 26 -0.38 -5.51 12.24
N VAL A 27 -0.50 -4.27 12.71
CA VAL A 27 -1.73 -3.79 13.37
C VAL A 27 -2.90 -3.74 12.39
N ILE A 28 -4.09 -4.04 12.88
CA ILE A 28 -5.33 -3.93 12.09
C ILE A 28 -5.91 -2.53 12.30
N GLN A 29 -5.60 -1.60 11.39
CA GLN A 29 -6.08 -0.23 11.43
C GLN A 29 -7.29 -0.07 10.50
N ARG A 30 -8.49 -0.10 11.09
CA ARG A 30 -9.77 0.14 10.42
C ARG A 30 -10.12 1.62 10.50
N ALA A 31 -10.02 2.34 9.38
CA ALA A 31 -10.34 3.75 9.34
C ALA A 31 -10.90 4.15 7.97
N SER A 32 -11.96 4.95 7.95
CA SER A 32 -12.45 5.64 6.76
C SER A 32 -11.81 7.02 6.62
N SER A 33 -11.76 7.77 7.73
CA SER A 33 -11.12 9.09 7.86
C SER A 33 -9.96 9.05 8.84
N LEU A 34 -8.93 9.85 8.59
CA LEU A 34 -7.75 10.00 9.45
C LEU A 34 -7.63 11.46 9.87
N THR A 35 -7.36 11.68 11.17
CA THR A 35 -7.18 13.00 11.76
C THR A 35 -5.74 13.48 11.60
N PHE A 36 -5.55 14.81 11.53
CA PHE A 36 -4.24 15.44 11.48
C PHE A 36 -4.18 16.54 12.53
N ASP A 37 -3.08 16.59 13.29
CA ASP A 37 -2.93 17.59 14.36
C ASP A 37 -2.73 19.01 13.81
N THR A 38 -2.22 19.14 12.58
CA THR A 38 -1.98 20.45 11.95
C THR A 38 -2.32 20.44 10.46
N VAL A 39 -2.62 21.63 9.93
CA VAL A 39 -2.82 21.82 8.48
C VAL A 39 -1.55 21.48 7.70
N LYS A 40 -0.36 21.72 8.28
CA LYS A 40 0.93 21.35 7.68
C LYS A 40 1.05 19.83 7.53
N ALA A 41 0.69 19.06 8.55
CA ALA A 41 0.66 17.59 8.49
C ALA A 41 -0.31 17.10 7.42
N LYS A 42 -1.51 17.69 7.32
CA LYS A 42 -2.46 17.38 6.25
C LYS A 42 -1.89 17.65 4.85
N LYS A 43 -1.23 18.79 4.64
CA LYS A 43 -0.60 19.12 3.35
C LYS A 43 0.50 18.12 2.99
N PHE A 44 1.33 17.74 3.97
CA PHE A 44 2.37 16.71 3.78
C PHE A 44 1.77 15.35 3.40
N ALA A 45 0.76 14.89 4.14
CA ALA A 45 0.05 13.64 3.83
C ALA A 45 -0.65 13.68 2.46
N THR A 46 -1.16 14.85 2.06
CA THR A 46 -1.78 15.04 0.74
C THR A 46 -0.77 14.91 -0.40
N ALA A 47 0.43 15.47 -0.23
CA ALA A 47 1.51 15.33 -1.22
C ALA A 47 2.02 13.88 -1.32
N ASN A 48 2.04 13.16 -0.19
CA ASN A 48 2.57 11.79 -0.10
C ASN A 48 1.48 10.70 -0.11
N ARG A 49 0.24 11.03 -0.47
CA ARG A 49 -0.90 10.09 -0.46
C ARG A 49 -0.74 8.84 -1.35
N ALA A 50 0.18 8.88 -2.33
CA ALA A 50 0.50 7.76 -3.21
C ALA A 50 1.79 7.02 -2.80
N LYS A 51 2.48 7.49 -1.75
CA LYS A 51 3.77 6.97 -1.27
C LYS A 51 3.66 6.23 0.07
N GLY A 52 2.46 5.81 0.46
CA GLY A 52 2.23 5.10 1.72
C GLY A 52 2.14 6.01 2.95
N GLU A 53 1.70 7.25 2.77
CA GLU A 53 1.37 8.15 3.88
C GLU A 53 -0.12 8.07 4.24
N LEU A 54 -0.40 8.09 5.54
CA LEU A 54 -1.75 8.02 6.08
C LEU A 54 -2.52 9.28 5.71
N PHE A 55 -3.53 9.13 4.85
CA PHE A 55 -4.36 10.25 4.41
C PHE A 55 -5.86 9.97 4.51
N TYR A 56 -6.33 8.90 3.88
CA TYR A 56 -7.74 8.53 3.86
C TYR A 56 -7.86 7.01 3.68
N GLY A 57 -8.86 6.37 4.29
CA GLY A 57 -8.99 4.90 4.30
C GLY A 57 -8.95 4.26 2.91
N ARG A 58 -9.57 4.91 1.92
CA ARG A 58 -9.54 4.47 0.50
C ARG A 58 -8.14 4.43 -0.11
N ARG A 59 -7.20 5.22 0.41
CA ARG A 59 -5.80 5.26 -0.06
C ARG A 59 -4.92 4.24 0.67
N GLY A 60 -5.45 3.55 1.67
CA GLY A 60 -4.74 2.58 2.48
C GLY A 60 -4.45 3.09 3.90
N THR A 61 -4.42 2.13 4.82
CA THR A 61 -3.97 2.29 6.21
C THR A 61 -2.69 1.47 6.42
N LEU A 62 -2.11 1.48 7.63
CA LEU A 62 -0.90 0.70 7.93
C LEU A 62 -1.03 -0.79 7.55
N THR A 63 -2.23 -1.36 7.72
CA THR A 63 -2.52 -2.75 7.33
C THR A 63 -2.39 -2.97 5.83
N HIS A 64 -2.92 -2.04 5.03
CA HIS A 64 -2.87 -2.12 3.57
C HIS A 64 -1.43 -1.95 3.07
N PHE A 65 -0.68 -1.00 3.64
CA PHE A 65 0.72 -0.76 3.29
C PHE A 65 1.62 -1.95 3.65
N SER A 66 1.39 -2.58 4.80
CA SER A 66 2.09 -3.81 5.19
C SER A 66 1.90 -4.93 4.17
N PHE A 67 0.67 -5.15 3.71
CA PHE A 67 0.37 -6.17 2.71
C PHE A 67 0.93 -5.84 1.33
N GLN A 68 0.83 -4.57 0.90
CA GLN A 68 1.42 -4.12 -0.37
C GLN A 68 2.94 -4.31 -0.39
N ASP A 69 3.62 -3.96 0.70
CA ASP A 69 5.06 -4.18 0.85
C ASP A 69 5.41 -5.67 0.82
N ALA A 70 4.61 -6.53 1.47
CA ALA A 70 4.84 -7.97 1.46
C ALA A 70 4.74 -8.56 0.05
N MET A 71 3.68 -8.22 -0.68
CA MET A 71 3.47 -8.71 -2.05
C MET A 71 4.52 -8.15 -3.01
N ALA A 72 4.93 -6.89 -2.84
CA ALA A 72 5.99 -6.29 -3.65
C ALA A 72 7.35 -6.98 -3.41
N GLU A 73 7.69 -7.34 -2.16
CA GLU A 73 8.91 -8.09 -1.84
C GLU A 73 8.89 -9.52 -2.42
N LEU A 74 7.74 -10.20 -2.37
CA LEU A 74 7.60 -11.58 -2.84
C LEU A 74 7.63 -11.69 -4.37
N GLU A 75 6.97 -10.78 -5.07
CA GLU A 75 6.88 -10.77 -6.55
C GLU A 75 8.02 -9.98 -7.21
N GLY A 76 8.85 -9.27 -6.42
CA GLY A 76 9.90 -8.39 -6.94
C GLY A 76 9.38 -7.14 -7.65
N GLY A 77 8.12 -6.75 -7.38
CA GLY A 77 7.47 -5.59 -8.00
C GLY A 77 7.82 -4.26 -7.33
N VAL A 78 7.78 -3.16 -8.10
CA VAL A 78 8.00 -1.79 -7.57
C VAL A 78 6.82 -1.24 -6.74
N GLY A 79 5.67 -1.92 -6.79
CA GLY A 79 4.48 -1.56 -6.03
C GLY A 79 3.33 -2.53 -6.24
N CYS A 80 2.38 -2.52 -5.30
CA CYS A 80 1.22 -3.41 -5.31
C CYS A 80 -0.08 -2.59 -5.25
N SER A 81 -1.02 -2.85 -6.17
CA SER A 81 -2.37 -2.27 -6.13
C SER A 81 -3.36 -3.29 -5.59
N LEU A 82 -4.16 -2.88 -4.60
CA LEU A 82 -5.14 -3.75 -3.96
C LEU A 82 -6.52 -3.60 -4.61
N TYR A 83 -7.17 -4.74 -4.80
CA TYR A 83 -8.52 -4.83 -5.35
C TYR A 83 -9.38 -5.71 -4.43
N PRO A 84 -10.71 -5.52 -4.43
CA PRO A 84 -11.62 -6.31 -3.60
C PRO A 84 -11.71 -7.77 -4.04
N CYS A 85 -11.42 -8.09 -5.31
CA CYS A 85 -11.44 -9.44 -5.85
C CYS A 85 -10.35 -9.63 -6.92
N GLY A 86 -10.03 -10.89 -7.22
CA GLY A 86 -9.03 -11.27 -8.21
C GLY A 86 -9.46 -11.09 -9.66
N ALA A 87 -10.75 -10.86 -9.93
CA ALA A 87 -11.22 -10.46 -11.24
C ALA A 87 -10.85 -8.99 -11.46
N PRO A 88 -10.03 -8.65 -12.47
CA PRO A 88 -9.75 -7.26 -12.75
C PRO A 88 -11.07 -6.56 -13.10
N PRO A 89 -11.34 -5.35 -12.60
CA PRO A 89 -12.35 -4.51 -13.21
C PRO A 89 -11.82 -4.23 -14.63
N SER A 90 -12.36 -4.94 -15.61
CA SER A 90 -11.94 -4.87 -17.02
C SER A 90 -11.71 -3.43 -17.53
N PRO A 91 -12.54 -2.41 -17.17
CA PRO A 91 -12.25 -1.03 -17.57
C PRO A 91 -11.08 -0.38 -16.80
N MET A 92 -10.84 -0.72 -15.53
CA MET A 92 -9.88 0.00 -14.69
C MET A 92 -8.42 -0.41 -14.95
N LEU A 93 -8.15 -1.68 -15.25
CA LEU A 93 -6.81 -2.12 -15.64
C LEU A 93 -6.47 -1.65 -17.07
N SER A 94 -7.46 -1.70 -17.98
CA SER A 94 -7.35 -1.22 -19.35
C SER A 94 -7.11 0.31 -19.41
N TRP A 95 -7.93 1.12 -18.72
CA TRP A 95 -7.78 2.59 -18.71
C TRP A 95 -6.50 3.10 -18.06
N ARG A 96 -5.82 2.28 -17.26
CA ARG A 96 -4.59 2.66 -16.57
C ARG A 96 -3.32 2.27 -17.33
N LEU A 97 -3.45 1.38 -18.31
CA LEU A 97 -2.38 0.95 -19.22
C LEU A 97 -2.50 1.58 -20.61
N LEU A 98 -3.69 2.05 -20.99
CA LEU A 98 -3.86 2.86 -22.19
C LEU A 98 -3.25 4.25 -21.97
N PRO A 99 -2.33 4.71 -22.84
CA PRO A 99 -1.90 6.09 -22.82
C PRO A 99 -3.15 6.96 -22.98
N VAL A 100 -3.25 8.02 -22.16
CA VAL A 100 -4.25 9.08 -22.33
C VAL A 100 -3.99 9.70 -23.70
N ALA A 101 -4.63 9.14 -24.73
CA ALA A 101 -4.72 9.78 -26.02
C ALA A 101 -5.55 11.05 -25.79
N THR A 102 -4.82 12.16 -25.82
CA THR A 102 -5.25 13.53 -26.03
C THR A 102 -6.70 13.63 -26.48
N ILE A 103 -7.60 13.97 -25.54
CA ILE A 103 -8.87 14.61 -25.90
C ILE A 103 -8.52 16.09 -26.04
N SER A 104 -8.30 16.49 -27.29
CA SER A 104 -8.24 17.89 -27.71
C SER A 104 -9.62 18.35 -28.14
#